data_AF-A0A8T2UDN2-F1
#
_entry.id   AF-A0A8T2UDN2-F1
#
_cell.length_a   1.000
_cell.length_b   1.000
_cell.length_c   1.000
_cell.angle_alpha   90.00
_cell.angle_beta   90.00
_cell.angle_gamma   90.00
#
_symmetry.space_group_name_H-M   'P 1'
#
loop_
_entity.id
_entity.type
_entity.pdbx_description
1 polymer ?
#
loop_
_entity_poly.entity_id
_entity_poly.type
_entity_poly.pdbx_seq_one_letter_code
_entity_poly.pdbx_strand_id
1 'polypeptide(L)'
;MNNGNSYIPALSSPKGFTLVWSYIEGGTFSGPVYFWQPIPPDGYASLGYVVTLTADAPSLGEIACVRVDLTDVCKLNAIAWETDTPSSFKVWNLIPTEIGADSLGVPVGAFGCGTDSSSNGICVGCLKNTSFMLSGMPSREQLTSLINEYGPTIYFHPDEKYFPCSVSWFFGKSILLFSRCQNIPITVSADGSNLPQGGSDDDEYWLDLPNDGTAHEVKRGSLANATVYVHAKPMFGAAFTDIAFWLFYAFNGSATAKLEVVNLSLGKIGEHVSDWEHVTLRINNLTGKLSKVFFSQHSGGVWVNPADLEYAEGSRFVVYSSKSGHASYPKPGLVLQGDHGIGIRNDTAKSQYVLDSSQKFEFISADYLGSENAPGEPVWLQYMRKWGPKIEYDLKQEIEKAIHKAPSVLRSKLRSLIKKLPDEVFGEEGPTGPKQKSSWMGDEKV
;
A
#
# COMPACT_ATOMS: atom_id res chain seq x y z
N MET A 1 44.04 -14.36 37.56
CA MET A 1 43.22 -15.04 36.55
C MET A 1 42.48 -13.96 35.79
N ASN A 2 42.80 -13.79 34.50
CA ASN A 2 42.22 -12.75 33.65
C ASN A 2 40.72 -13.00 33.46
N ASN A 3 39.87 -12.09 33.94
CA ASN A 3 38.50 -11.93 33.47
C ASN A 3 38.52 -11.31 32.07
N GLY A 4 38.91 -12.12 31.08
CA GLY A 4 38.82 -11.75 29.66
C GLY A 4 37.40 -11.99 29.17
N ASN A 5 36.52 -11.01 29.33
CA ASN A 5 35.26 -10.98 28.58
C ASN A 5 35.63 -10.71 27.12
N SER A 6 35.89 -11.77 26.35
CA SER A 6 36.21 -11.65 24.93
C SER A 6 34.99 -11.09 24.21
N TYR A 7 35.04 -9.81 23.88
CA TYR A 7 34.01 -9.15 23.07
C TYR A 7 33.96 -9.83 21.70
N ILE A 8 32.89 -10.59 21.44
CA ILE A 8 32.66 -11.21 20.13
C ILE A 8 32.34 -10.08 19.15
N PRO A 9 33.08 -9.89 18.04
CA PRO A 9 32.85 -8.79 17.11
C PRO A 9 31.47 -8.89 16.43
N ALA A 10 30.96 -7.76 15.94
CA ALA A 10 29.67 -7.71 15.25
C ALA A 10 29.70 -8.40 13.87
N LEU A 11 30.88 -8.38 13.23
CA LEU A 11 31.13 -8.92 11.90
C LEU A 11 32.26 -9.94 11.97
N SER A 12 32.16 -11.00 11.17
CA SER A 12 33.23 -11.99 11.00
C SER A 12 33.24 -12.52 9.58
N SER A 13 34.42 -12.83 9.04
CA SER A 13 34.54 -13.47 7.73
C SER A 13 33.82 -14.83 7.71
N PRO A 14 33.22 -15.23 6.57
CA PRO A 14 32.73 -16.59 6.41
C PRO A 14 33.87 -17.61 6.58
N LYS A 15 33.52 -18.85 6.99
CA LYS A 15 34.47 -19.98 7.04
C LYS A 15 34.80 -20.53 5.65
N GLY A 16 33.98 -20.20 4.65
CA GLY A 16 34.05 -20.69 3.29
C GLY A 16 32.73 -20.43 2.57
N PHE A 17 32.59 -21.05 1.40
CA PHE A 17 31.40 -20.92 0.56
C PHE A 17 30.96 -22.28 0.04
N THR A 18 29.65 -22.49 -0.04
CA THR A 18 29.04 -23.64 -0.71
C THR A 18 28.57 -23.20 -2.09
N LEU A 19 28.98 -23.89 -3.15
CA LEU A 19 28.42 -23.67 -4.49
C LEU A 19 26.98 -24.19 -4.52
N VAL A 20 26.03 -23.31 -4.81
CA VAL A 20 24.59 -23.58 -4.80
C VAL A 20 24.11 -23.95 -6.19
N TRP A 21 24.55 -23.17 -7.18
CA TRP A 21 24.21 -23.38 -8.58
C TRP A 21 25.28 -22.74 -9.46
N SER A 22 25.48 -23.30 -10.64
CA SER A 22 26.34 -22.70 -11.65
C SER A 22 25.79 -22.98 -13.03
N TYR A 23 25.97 -22.01 -13.92
CA TYR A 23 25.85 -22.21 -15.35
C TYR A 23 27.23 -22.11 -15.97
N ILE A 24 27.64 -23.17 -16.63
CA ILE A 24 28.89 -23.26 -17.38
C ILE A 24 28.51 -23.31 -18.85
N GLU A 25 29.15 -22.44 -19.63
CA GLU A 25 28.82 -22.10 -21.02
C GLU A 25 28.48 -23.33 -21.89
N GLY A 26 27.34 -23.24 -22.59
CA GLY A 26 26.86 -24.26 -23.54
C GLY A 26 25.68 -23.83 -24.42
N GLY A 27 25.36 -22.52 -24.46
CA GLY A 27 24.18 -21.96 -25.15
C GLY A 27 24.31 -20.46 -25.47
N THR A 28 23.18 -19.75 -25.65
CA THR A 28 23.09 -18.35 -26.13
C THR A 28 23.50 -17.24 -25.14
N PHE A 29 23.91 -17.58 -23.91
CA PHE A 29 24.26 -16.60 -22.87
C PHE A 29 25.76 -16.34 -22.82
N SER A 30 26.18 -15.10 -22.52
CA SER A 30 27.60 -14.75 -22.45
C SER A 30 28.19 -15.06 -21.07
N GLY A 31 29.09 -16.03 -21.01
CA GLY A 31 29.95 -16.29 -19.86
C GLY A 31 29.35 -17.15 -18.74
N PRO A 32 30.20 -17.82 -17.94
CA PRO A 32 29.76 -18.66 -16.84
C PRO A 32 29.33 -17.83 -15.62
N VAL A 33 28.46 -18.38 -14.80
CA VAL A 33 28.00 -17.76 -13.56
C VAL A 33 27.91 -18.80 -12.44
N TYR A 34 28.32 -18.41 -11.23
CA TYR A 34 28.38 -19.29 -10.06
C TYR A 34 27.75 -18.58 -8.86
N PHE A 35 26.78 -19.24 -8.22
CA PHE A 35 26.05 -18.75 -7.05
C PHE A 35 26.55 -19.46 -5.80
N TRP A 36 26.92 -18.69 -4.79
CA TRP A 36 27.58 -19.16 -3.58
C TRP A 36 26.80 -18.77 -2.33
N GLN A 37 26.68 -19.72 -1.40
CA GLN A 37 26.19 -19.46 -0.05
C GLN A 37 27.38 -19.31 0.91
N PRO A 38 27.52 -18.16 1.59
CA PRO A 38 28.51 -18.01 2.66
C PRO A 38 28.23 -18.98 3.82
N ILE A 39 29.28 -19.62 4.34
CA ILE A 39 29.21 -20.49 5.52
C ILE A 39 29.56 -19.65 6.76
N PRO A 40 28.57 -19.21 7.57
CA PRO A 40 28.86 -18.36 8.71
C PRO A 40 29.62 -19.12 9.81
N PRO A 41 30.51 -18.46 10.56
CA PRO A 41 31.04 -18.97 11.83
C PRO A 41 29.93 -19.18 12.86
N ASP A 42 30.22 -19.96 13.89
CA ASP A 42 29.26 -20.26 14.95
C ASP A 42 28.90 -18.97 15.70
N GLY A 43 27.59 -18.72 15.89
CA GLY A 43 27.10 -17.45 16.45
C GLY A 43 26.95 -16.30 15.44
N TYR A 44 27.13 -16.58 14.14
CA TYR A 44 26.89 -15.63 13.05
C TYR A 44 25.88 -16.17 12.03
N ALA A 45 25.31 -15.27 11.23
CA ALA A 45 24.42 -15.58 10.12
C ALA A 45 24.92 -14.92 8.83
N SER A 46 24.63 -15.55 7.68
CA SER A 46 24.76 -14.88 6.39
C SER A 46 23.54 -14.01 6.14
N LEU A 47 23.71 -12.88 5.45
CA LEU A 47 22.59 -12.01 5.05
C LEU A 47 22.10 -12.26 3.61
N GLY A 48 22.79 -13.12 2.86
CA GLY A 48 22.49 -13.37 1.46
C GLY A 48 23.51 -14.27 0.77
N TYR A 49 23.42 -14.30 -0.55
CA TYR A 49 24.26 -15.10 -1.44
C TYR A 49 25.17 -14.19 -2.27
N VAL A 50 26.19 -14.77 -2.90
CA VAL A 50 27.17 -14.05 -3.74
C VAL A 50 27.24 -14.71 -5.11
N VAL A 51 27.47 -13.89 -6.15
CA VAL A 51 27.66 -14.38 -7.53
C VAL A 51 29.06 -14.06 -8.01
N THR A 52 29.72 -15.02 -8.65
CA THR A 52 31.00 -14.84 -9.35
C THR A 52 30.88 -15.22 -10.83
N LEU A 53 31.78 -14.66 -11.65
CA LEU A 53 31.93 -14.99 -13.09
C LEU A 53 33.04 -16.02 -13.34
N THR A 54 33.64 -16.54 -12.28
CA THR A 54 34.72 -17.54 -12.30
C THR A 54 34.37 -18.68 -11.34
N ALA A 55 34.90 -19.87 -11.61
CA ALA A 55 34.67 -21.05 -10.77
C ALA A 55 35.28 -20.93 -9.36
N ASP A 56 36.15 -19.94 -9.14
CA ASP A 56 36.71 -19.62 -7.84
C ASP A 56 35.66 -18.98 -6.92
N ALA A 57 35.61 -19.45 -5.68
CA ALA A 57 34.80 -18.83 -4.65
C ALA A 57 35.32 -17.41 -4.31
N PRO A 58 34.46 -16.51 -3.81
CA PRO A 58 34.88 -15.18 -3.35
C PRO A 58 35.96 -15.27 -2.26
N SER A 59 36.75 -14.22 -2.11
CA SER A 59 37.69 -14.12 -1.00
C SER A 59 36.95 -13.94 0.32
N LEU A 60 37.44 -14.57 1.40
CA LEU A 60 36.81 -14.49 2.72
C LEU A 60 36.75 -13.06 3.30
N GLY A 61 37.52 -12.12 2.75
CA GLY A 61 37.52 -10.71 3.15
C GLY A 61 36.55 -9.82 2.37
N GLU A 62 35.92 -10.31 1.30
CA GLU A 62 35.03 -9.50 0.45
C GLU A 62 33.63 -9.32 1.04
N ILE A 63 33.21 -10.24 1.90
CA ILE A 63 31.94 -10.19 2.61
C ILE A 63 32.13 -10.53 4.08
N ALA A 64 31.13 -10.18 4.90
CA ALA A 64 31.08 -10.55 6.31
C ALA A 64 29.75 -11.20 6.67
N CYS A 65 29.81 -12.15 7.58
CA CYS A 65 28.66 -12.66 8.33
C CYS A 65 28.42 -11.78 9.56
N VAL A 66 27.18 -11.74 10.01
CA VAL A 66 26.74 -10.86 11.10
C VAL A 66 26.40 -11.67 12.34
N ARG A 67 26.80 -11.21 13.52
CA ARG A 67 26.49 -11.86 14.79
C ARG A 67 24.98 -12.00 14.96
N VAL A 68 24.52 -13.18 15.36
CA VAL A 68 23.08 -13.55 15.29
C VAL A 68 22.14 -12.64 16.09
N ASP A 69 22.59 -12.04 17.19
CA ASP A 69 21.83 -11.08 18.00
C ASP A 69 21.57 -9.73 17.29
N LEU A 70 22.34 -9.44 16.23
CA LEU A 70 22.20 -8.27 15.36
C LEU A 70 21.40 -8.59 14.09
N THR A 71 20.80 -9.78 14.00
CA THR A 71 20.00 -10.22 12.87
C THR A 71 18.54 -10.47 13.27
N ASP A 72 17.66 -10.45 12.27
CA ASP A 72 16.25 -10.79 12.39
C ASP A 72 15.86 -11.87 11.38
N VAL A 73 14.72 -12.52 11.61
CA VAL A 73 14.20 -13.55 10.72
C VAL A 73 13.81 -12.93 9.38
N CYS A 74 14.28 -13.56 8.32
CA CYS A 74 14.17 -13.09 6.94
C CYS A 74 13.33 -14.11 6.15
N LYS A 75 12.51 -13.64 5.21
CA LYS A 75 11.69 -14.46 4.31
C LYS A 75 11.99 -14.13 2.86
N LEU A 76 11.72 -15.10 1.98
CA LEU A 76 11.75 -14.91 0.54
C LEU A 76 10.57 -14.01 0.12
N ASN A 77 10.84 -13.08 -0.78
CA ASN A 77 9.85 -12.18 -1.38
C ASN A 77 9.71 -12.47 -2.89
N ALA A 78 9.37 -11.46 -3.70
CA ALA A 78 9.30 -11.55 -5.15
C ALA A 78 10.56 -12.17 -5.78
N ILE A 79 10.33 -13.04 -6.78
CA ILE A 79 11.37 -13.60 -7.64
C ILE A 79 12.00 -12.45 -8.42
N ALA A 80 13.32 -12.32 -8.30
CA ALA A 80 14.12 -11.38 -9.07
C ALA A 80 14.56 -11.98 -10.41
N TRP A 81 14.82 -13.29 -10.45
CA TRP A 81 15.26 -13.99 -11.66
C TRP A 81 15.01 -15.50 -11.54
N GLU A 82 14.74 -16.18 -12.66
CA GLU A 82 14.58 -17.64 -12.71
C GLU A 82 15.04 -18.25 -14.04
N THR A 83 15.36 -19.55 -14.03
CA THR A 83 15.71 -20.33 -15.22
C THR A 83 14.54 -21.21 -15.70
N ASP A 84 14.54 -21.52 -17.00
CA ASP A 84 13.57 -22.43 -17.60
C ASP A 84 13.66 -23.88 -17.06
N THR A 85 12.55 -24.61 -17.13
CA THR A 85 12.42 -26.04 -16.78
C THR A 85 13.40 -26.94 -17.56
N PRO A 86 13.89 -28.08 -17.02
CA PRO A 86 13.26 -28.94 -16.01
C PRO A 86 13.79 -28.80 -14.57
N SER A 87 14.74 -27.91 -14.30
CA SER A 87 15.24 -27.64 -12.94
C SER A 87 15.27 -26.13 -12.73
N SER A 88 14.13 -25.57 -12.32
CA SER A 88 14.02 -24.11 -12.18
C SER A 88 14.88 -23.66 -10.99
N PHE A 89 15.97 -22.97 -11.29
CA PHE A 89 16.75 -22.22 -10.32
C PHE A 89 16.15 -20.84 -10.22
N LYS A 90 15.98 -20.36 -8.99
CA LYS A 90 15.30 -19.10 -8.69
C LYS A 90 16.16 -18.25 -7.76
N VAL A 91 16.05 -16.95 -7.96
CA VAL A 91 16.64 -15.90 -7.14
C VAL A 91 15.49 -15.06 -6.60
N TRP A 92 15.43 -14.92 -5.28
CA TRP A 92 14.41 -14.17 -4.57
C TRP A 92 15.01 -12.96 -3.88
N ASN A 93 14.26 -11.86 -3.85
CA ASN A 93 14.56 -10.77 -2.93
C ASN A 93 14.33 -11.23 -1.48
N LEU A 94 15.10 -10.70 -0.54
CA LEU A 94 14.95 -10.97 0.88
C LEU A 94 14.34 -9.79 1.62
N ILE A 95 13.37 -10.07 2.49
CA ILE A 95 12.75 -9.07 3.37
C ILE A 95 12.56 -9.64 4.79
N PRO A 96 12.47 -8.79 5.82
CA PRO A 96 12.11 -9.25 7.16
C PRO A 96 10.76 -9.96 7.19
N THR A 97 10.60 -10.91 8.10
CA THR A 97 9.31 -11.62 8.26
C THR A 97 8.23 -10.68 8.77
N GLU A 98 8.53 -9.94 9.83
CA GLU A 98 7.67 -8.91 10.42
C GLU A 98 8.02 -7.53 9.85
N ILE A 99 7.00 -6.83 9.35
CA ILE A 99 7.14 -5.51 8.74
C ILE A 99 6.04 -4.60 9.27
N GLY A 100 6.45 -3.46 9.81
CA GLY A 100 5.56 -2.45 10.35
C GLY A 100 6.35 -1.40 11.13
N ALA A 101 5.61 -0.44 11.69
CA ALA A 101 6.17 0.70 12.41
C ALA A 101 7.07 0.28 13.57
N ASP A 102 6.68 -0.75 14.32
CA ASP A 102 7.41 -1.22 15.50
C ASP A 102 8.38 -2.39 15.19
N SER A 103 8.52 -2.77 13.93
CA SER A 103 9.37 -3.90 13.52
C SER A 103 10.84 -3.49 13.42
N LEU A 104 11.74 -4.39 13.85
CA LEU A 104 13.18 -4.10 13.98
C LEU A 104 14.01 -4.54 12.76
N GLY A 105 13.46 -5.42 11.92
CA GLY A 105 14.17 -5.99 10.78
C GLY A 105 14.48 -4.96 9.69
N VAL A 106 15.68 -5.04 9.13
CA VAL A 106 16.20 -4.13 8.10
C VAL A 106 16.67 -4.98 6.89
N PRO A 107 16.06 -4.82 5.70
CA PRO A 107 16.55 -5.45 4.48
C PRO A 107 17.82 -4.76 4.01
N VAL A 108 18.81 -5.54 3.59
CA VAL A 108 20.09 -5.02 3.06
C VAL A 108 20.17 -5.00 1.54
N GLY A 109 19.05 -5.30 0.85
CA GLY A 109 19.03 -5.45 -0.61
C GLY A 109 19.74 -6.72 -1.10
N ALA A 110 19.87 -7.73 -0.24
CA ALA A 110 20.42 -9.03 -0.59
C ALA A 110 19.35 -9.96 -1.19
N PHE A 111 19.81 -11.07 -1.76
CA PHE A 111 18.98 -12.10 -2.36
C PHE A 111 19.27 -13.48 -1.75
N GLY A 112 18.26 -14.34 -1.81
CA GLY A 112 18.36 -15.78 -1.60
C GLY A 112 18.25 -16.50 -2.94
N CYS A 113 18.84 -17.67 -3.08
CA CYS A 113 18.69 -18.46 -4.31
C CYS A 113 18.73 -19.96 -4.05
N GLY A 114 18.17 -20.73 -4.99
CA GLY A 114 18.07 -22.18 -4.88
C GLY A 114 17.18 -22.79 -5.96
N THR A 115 17.10 -24.12 -5.97
CA THR A 115 16.17 -24.90 -6.80
C THR A 115 14.86 -25.17 -6.05
N ASP A 116 13.82 -25.61 -6.75
CA ASP A 116 12.49 -25.93 -6.17
C ASP A 116 12.54 -26.90 -4.97
N SER A 117 13.54 -27.78 -4.89
CA SER A 117 13.73 -28.70 -3.75
C SER A 117 14.37 -28.05 -2.51
N SER A 118 14.88 -26.83 -2.63
CA SER A 118 15.72 -26.15 -1.62
C SER A 118 15.13 -24.86 -1.06
N SER A 119 13.97 -24.41 -1.55
CA SER A 119 13.33 -23.15 -1.11
C SER A 119 13.01 -23.12 0.40
N ASN A 120 12.79 -24.29 1.01
CA ASN A 120 12.55 -24.41 2.46
C ASN A 120 13.84 -24.43 3.32
N GLY A 121 15.03 -24.37 2.70
CA GLY A 121 16.33 -24.50 3.37
C GLY A 121 17.21 -23.23 3.33
N ILE A 122 16.71 -22.11 2.82
CA ILE A 122 17.49 -20.87 2.72
C ILE A 122 17.66 -20.25 4.13
N CYS A 123 18.83 -20.45 4.72
CA CYS A 123 19.20 -19.94 6.03
C CYS A 123 19.97 -18.60 5.90
N VAL A 124 19.23 -17.50 5.84
CA VAL A 124 19.77 -16.13 5.79
C VAL A 124 19.01 -15.24 6.77
N GLY A 125 19.72 -14.29 7.38
CA GLY A 125 19.16 -13.28 8.26
C GLY A 125 18.96 -11.94 7.55
N CYS A 126 18.06 -11.13 8.07
CA CYS A 126 18.00 -9.71 7.78
C CYS A 126 18.77 -8.97 8.90
N LEU A 127 19.19 -7.72 8.70
CA LEU A 127 19.77 -6.94 9.80
C LEU A 127 18.70 -6.58 10.82
N LYS A 128 19.10 -6.26 12.05
CA LYS A 128 18.20 -5.82 13.12
C LYS A 128 18.64 -4.49 13.71
N ASN A 129 17.74 -3.51 13.79
CA ASN A 129 17.97 -2.29 14.56
C ASN A 129 17.73 -2.58 16.06
N THR A 130 18.75 -3.09 16.75
CA THR A 130 18.63 -3.61 18.13
C THR A 130 18.33 -2.55 19.19
N SER A 131 18.63 -1.29 18.91
CA SER A 131 18.35 -0.15 19.79
C SER A 131 17.11 0.65 19.37
N PHE A 132 16.44 0.25 18.28
CA PHE A 132 15.34 0.98 17.66
C PHE A 132 15.59 2.49 17.55
N MET A 133 16.81 2.85 17.14
CA MET A 133 17.17 4.27 17.00
C MET A 133 16.40 4.89 15.84
N LEU A 134 15.68 5.96 16.15
CA LEU A 134 14.92 6.76 15.19
C LEU A 134 15.74 7.94 14.65
N SER A 135 17.04 8.02 14.93
CA SER A 135 17.90 9.13 14.52
C SER A 135 18.04 9.28 12.99
N GLY A 136 17.76 8.22 12.23
CA GLY A 136 17.67 8.27 10.78
C GLY A 136 16.32 8.78 10.25
N MET A 137 15.27 8.82 11.07
CA MET A 137 13.95 9.27 10.63
C MET A 137 13.97 10.76 10.28
N PRO A 138 13.20 11.19 9.25
CA PRO A 138 13.16 12.58 8.85
C PRO A 138 12.50 13.46 9.93
N SER A 139 13.04 14.66 10.17
CA SER A 139 12.37 15.70 10.95
C SER A 139 11.09 16.19 10.25
N ARG A 140 10.28 17.00 10.94
CA ARG A 140 9.09 17.62 10.35
C ARG A 140 9.40 18.49 9.13
N GLU A 141 10.51 19.22 9.16
CA GLU A 141 11.00 20.04 8.05
C GLU A 141 11.47 19.17 6.88
N GLN A 142 12.13 18.05 7.18
CA GLN A 142 12.56 17.08 6.16
C GLN A 142 11.36 16.38 5.53
N LEU A 143 10.33 15.99 6.31
CA LEU A 143 9.07 15.47 5.78
C LEU A 143 8.41 16.48 4.83
N THR A 144 8.32 17.74 5.25
CA THR A 144 7.77 18.83 4.42
C THR A 144 8.56 18.96 3.11
N SER A 145 9.89 18.87 3.18
CA SER A 145 10.75 18.92 1.99
C SER A 145 10.54 17.71 1.06
N LEU A 146 10.39 16.51 1.63
CA LEU A 146 10.09 15.29 0.88
C LEU A 146 8.72 15.36 0.20
N ILE A 147 7.71 15.94 0.86
CA ILE A 147 6.38 16.16 0.27
C ILE A 147 6.44 17.18 -0.86
N ASN A 148 7.22 18.25 -0.71
CA ASN A 148 7.41 19.23 -1.78
C ASN A 148 8.13 18.64 -2.99
N GLU A 149 9.13 17.78 -2.76
CA GLU A 149 9.91 17.13 -3.82
C GLU A 149 9.13 16.01 -4.51
N TYR A 150 8.49 15.11 -3.75
CA TYR A 150 7.92 13.87 -4.27
C TYR A 150 6.39 13.83 -4.25
N GLY A 151 5.72 14.84 -3.71
CA GLY A 151 4.26 14.90 -3.62
C GLY A 151 3.59 14.69 -4.98
N PRO A 152 2.78 13.62 -5.15
CA PRO A 152 2.20 13.29 -6.44
C PRO A 152 1.29 14.39 -7.00
N THR A 153 1.24 14.44 -8.32
CA THR A 153 0.19 15.10 -9.09
C THR A 153 -0.90 14.07 -9.42
N ILE A 154 -2.11 14.29 -8.92
CA ILE A 154 -3.22 13.35 -9.04
C ILE A 154 -4.20 13.86 -10.10
N TYR A 155 -4.37 13.09 -11.18
CA TYR A 155 -5.38 13.37 -12.20
C TYR A 155 -6.66 12.60 -11.93
N PHE A 156 -7.78 13.30 -12.04
CA PHE A 156 -9.11 12.70 -12.02
C PHE A 156 -9.62 12.52 -13.45
N HIS A 157 -10.38 11.45 -13.69
CA HIS A 157 -10.94 11.18 -15.00
C HIS A 157 -11.80 12.38 -15.50
N PRO A 158 -11.81 12.72 -16.80
CA PRO A 158 -12.60 13.85 -17.34
C PRO A 158 -14.11 13.79 -17.02
N ASP A 159 -14.64 12.57 -16.91
CA ASP A 159 -16.03 12.31 -16.55
C ASP A 159 -16.27 12.07 -15.04
N GLU A 160 -15.29 12.33 -14.18
CA GLU A 160 -15.46 12.19 -12.74
C GLU A 160 -16.54 13.14 -12.22
N LYS A 161 -17.39 12.65 -11.33
CA LYS A 161 -18.50 13.39 -10.71
C LYS A 161 -18.31 13.60 -9.22
N TYR A 162 -17.50 12.77 -8.58
CA TYR A 162 -17.27 12.71 -7.15
C TYR A 162 -15.79 13.01 -6.90
N PHE A 163 -15.51 14.26 -6.53
CA PHE A 163 -14.14 14.74 -6.28
C PHE A 163 -13.79 14.64 -4.80
N PRO A 164 -12.50 14.64 -4.43
CA PRO A 164 -12.12 14.65 -3.03
C PRO A 164 -12.51 15.98 -2.37
N CYS A 165 -12.58 15.95 -1.04
CA CYS A 165 -12.84 17.11 -0.18
C CYS A 165 -12.14 16.92 1.18
N SER A 166 -11.93 17.99 1.93
CA SER A 166 -11.51 17.86 3.34
C SER A 166 -12.65 17.31 4.22
N VAL A 167 -12.30 16.56 5.26
CA VAL A 167 -13.22 16.10 6.31
C VAL A 167 -13.98 17.27 6.97
N SER A 168 -13.30 18.39 7.24
CA SER A 168 -13.94 19.58 7.83
C SER A 168 -14.99 20.20 6.91
N TRP A 169 -14.71 20.29 5.60
CA TRP A 169 -15.73 20.67 4.61
C TRP A 169 -16.90 19.70 4.62
N PHE A 170 -16.64 18.40 4.66
CA PHE A 170 -17.68 17.37 4.68
C PHE A 170 -18.57 17.54 5.90
N PHE A 171 -18.03 17.58 7.12
CA PHE A 171 -18.82 17.82 8.34
C PHE A 171 -19.56 19.15 8.33
N GLY A 172 -18.96 20.19 7.75
CA GLY A 172 -19.61 21.49 7.51
C GLY A 172 -20.83 21.44 6.58
N LYS A 173 -21.09 20.31 5.92
CA LYS A 173 -22.31 20.05 5.14
C LYS A 173 -23.42 19.38 5.94
N SER A 174 -23.45 19.52 7.26
CA SER A 174 -24.53 18.98 8.11
C SER A 174 -24.65 17.46 8.08
N ILE A 175 -23.50 16.77 8.05
CA ILE A 175 -23.42 15.31 8.11
C ILE A 175 -24.08 14.79 9.38
N LEU A 176 -24.73 13.64 9.27
CA LEU A 176 -25.50 13.04 10.34
C LEU A 176 -24.75 11.85 10.92
N LEU A 177 -24.65 11.80 12.25
CA LEU A 177 -24.25 10.62 13.01
C LEU A 177 -25.51 9.87 13.42
N PHE A 178 -25.63 8.65 12.94
CA PHE A 178 -26.65 7.71 13.34
C PHE A 178 -26.13 6.79 14.45
N SER A 179 -27.06 6.30 15.26
CA SER A 179 -26.79 5.31 16.30
C SER A 179 -27.88 4.24 16.27
N ARG A 180 -27.51 2.99 16.54
CA ARG A 180 -28.45 1.88 16.63
C ARG A 180 -29.51 2.05 17.72
N CYS A 181 -29.15 2.70 18.83
CA CYS A 181 -30.05 2.89 19.97
C CYS A 181 -30.86 4.19 19.93
N GLN A 182 -30.53 5.13 19.05
CA GLN A 182 -31.19 6.44 18.98
C GLN A 182 -31.94 6.61 17.66
N ASN A 183 -33.23 6.96 17.74
CA ASN A 183 -34.07 7.14 16.57
C ASN A 183 -33.84 8.47 15.83
N ILE A 184 -33.13 9.42 16.44
CA ILE A 184 -32.89 10.75 15.87
C ILE A 184 -31.39 10.90 15.67
N PRO A 185 -30.90 11.03 14.42
CA PRO A 185 -29.50 11.29 14.17
C PRO A 185 -29.11 12.69 14.65
N ILE A 186 -27.85 12.85 15.05
CA ILE A 186 -27.31 14.14 15.46
C ILE A 186 -26.39 14.70 14.37
N THR A 187 -26.37 16.01 14.20
CA THR A 187 -25.42 16.65 13.28
C THR A 187 -24.00 16.52 13.84
N VAL A 188 -23.06 16.12 12.98
CA VAL A 188 -21.63 16.05 13.30
C VAL A 188 -21.08 17.47 13.43
N SER A 189 -20.31 17.72 14.47
CA SER A 189 -19.61 18.99 14.69
C SER A 189 -18.55 19.18 13.61
N ALA A 190 -18.23 20.42 13.24
CA ALA A 190 -17.30 20.71 12.15
C ALA A 190 -15.90 20.09 12.32
N ASP A 191 -15.49 19.80 13.56
CA ASP A 191 -14.23 19.16 13.94
C ASP A 191 -14.37 17.65 14.26
N GLY A 192 -15.59 17.11 14.24
CA GLY A 192 -15.90 15.74 14.63
C GLY A 192 -15.86 15.48 16.14
N SER A 193 -15.85 16.51 16.99
CA SER A 193 -15.72 16.37 18.45
C SER A 193 -16.83 15.59 19.14
N ASN A 194 -18.01 15.49 18.53
CA ASN A 194 -19.14 14.70 19.04
C ASN A 194 -19.18 13.26 18.47
N LEU A 195 -18.14 12.83 17.76
CA LEU A 195 -18.02 11.44 17.30
C LEU A 195 -17.51 10.54 18.45
N PRO A 196 -18.00 9.28 18.54
CA PRO A 196 -17.41 8.27 19.42
C PRO A 196 -15.91 8.11 19.16
N GLN A 197 -15.11 8.10 20.23
CA GLN A 197 -13.65 8.05 20.17
C GLN A 197 -13.12 6.64 20.45
N GLY A 198 -12.19 6.15 19.63
CA GLY A 198 -11.50 4.88 19.81
C GLY A 198 -12.35 3.63 19.55
N GLY A 199 -11.90 2.48 20.06
CA GLY A 199 -12.58 1.18 19.91
C GLY A 199 -12.38 0.52 18.54
N SER A 200 -13.34 -0.30 18.13
CA SER A 200 -13.38 -1.03 16.87
C SER A 200 -14.74 -0.89 16.21
N ASP A 201 -14.84 -1.17 14.92
CA ASP A 201 -16.13 -1.21 14.22
C ASP A 201 -17.09 -2.23 14.87
N ASP A 202 -18.10 -1.72 15.58
CA ASP A 202 -19.07 -2.49 16.38
C ASP A 202 -20.50 -2.38 15.82
N ASP A 203 -20.66 -1.76 14.64
CA ASP A 203 -21.93 -1.46 13.98
C ASP A 203 -22.91 -0.61 14.80
N GLU A 204 -22.47 0.04 15.89
CA GLU A 204 -23.36 0.84 16.75
C GLU A 204 -23.58 2.27 16.24
N TYR A 205 -22.65 2.78 15.43
CA TYR A 205 -22.70 4.13 14.86
C TYR A 205 -22.24 4.16 13.41
N TRP A 206 -22.85 5.02 12.61
CA TRP A 206 -22.39 5.30 11.24
C TRP A 206 -22.68 6.75 10.84
N LEU A 207 -21.91 7.26 9.88
CA LEU A 207 -22.20 8.56 9.24
C LEU A 207 -23.14 8.38 8.06
N ASP A 208 -23.94 9.40 7.76
CA ASP A 208 -24.70 9.48 6.51
C ASP A 208 -24.85 10.93 6.04
N LEU A 209 -25.22 11.07 4.78
CA LEU A 209 -25.46 12.35 4.14
C LEU A 209 -26.68 13.09 4.73
N PRO A 210 -26.77 14.42 4.53
CA PRO A 210 -27.91 15.19 5.00
C PRO A 210 -29.23 14.73 4.35
N ASN A 211 -30.31 14.72 5.12
CA ASN A 211 -31.65 14.37 4.65
C ASN A 211 -32.50 15.59 4.22
N ASP A 212 -31.88 16.75 4.05
CA ASP A 212 -32.50 18.04 3.71
C ASP A 212 -32.57 18.33 2.20
N GLY A 213 -32.25 17.33 1.37
CA GLY A 213 -32.21 17.44 -0.08
C GLY A 213 -30.86 17.91 -0.65
N THR A 214 -29.90 18.31 0.18
CA THR A 214 -28.56 18.75 -0.26
C THR A 214 -27.59 17.60 -0.52
N ALA A 215 -27.95 16.35 -0.16
CA ALA A 215 -27.09 15.17 -0.30
C ALA A 215 -26.41 15.05 -1.66
N HIS A 216 -27.11 15.33 -2.77
CA HIS A 216 -26.53 15.23 -4.11
C HIS A 216 -25.39 16.23 -4.36
N GLU A 217 -25.44 17.41 -3.75
CA GLU A 217 -24.35 18.39 -3.81
C GLU A 217 -23.16 17.94 -2.96
N VAL A 218 -23.43 17.39 -1.77
CA VAL A 218 -22.40 16.86 -0.87
C VAL A 218 -21.64 15.71 -1.54
N LYS A 219 -22.35 14.79 -2.20
CA LYS A 219 -21.75 13.65 -2.92
C LYS A 219 -20.69 14.08 -3.92
N ARG A 220 -20.88 15.20 -4.62
CA ARG A 220 -19.93 15.69 -5.63
C ARG A 220 -18.56 16.04 -5.05
N GLY A 221 -18.47 16.24 -3.74
CA GLY A 221 -17.28 16.73 -3.07
C GLY A 221 -16.89 18.12 -3.55
N SER A 222 -15.62 18.49 -3.33
CA SER A 222 -15.14 19.82 -3.67
C SER A 222 -13.64 19.81 -3.82
N LEU A 223 -13.16 19.62 -5.06
CA LEU A 223 -11.73 19.61 -5.37
C LEU A 223 -10.99 20.85 -4.83
N ALA A 224 -11.60 22.04 -4.90
CA ALA A 224 -11.04 23.28 -4.35
C ALA A 224 -10.87 23.29 -2.82
N ASN A 225 -11.68 22.48 -2.11
CA ASN A 225 -11.62 22.32 -0.66
C ASN A 225 -10.94 21.01 -0.25
N ALA A 226 -10.44 20.22 -1.19
CA ALA A 226 -9.69 19.01 -0.87
C ALA A 226 -8.45 19.36 -0.03
N THR A 227 -8.10 18.45 0.88
CA THR A 227 -6.89 18.48 1.70
C THR A 227 -6.31 17.08 1.65
N VAL A 228 -5.00 16.98 1.47
CA VAL A 228 -4.31 15.69 1.58
C VAL A 228 -3.91 15.44 3.02
N TYR A 229 -4.26 14.29 3.57
CA TYR A 229 -3.91 13.93 4.94
C TYR A 229 -2.67 13.04 4.95
N VAL A 230 -1.62 13.48 5.63
CA VAL A 230 -0.30 12.84 5.61
C VAL A 230 -0.08 12.06 6.89
N HIS A 231 0.22 10.78 6.74
CA HIS A 231 0.68 9.91 7.80
C HIS A 231 2.10 9.44 7.48
N ALA A 232 3.05 9.72 8.37
CA ALA A 232 4.44 9.30 8.23
C ALA A 232 4.83 8.33 9.36
N LYS A 233 5.46 7.21 9.00
CA LYS A 233 5.85 6.18 9.99
C LYS A 233 7.18 5.50 9.65
N PRO A 234 7.92 5.01 10.67
CA PRO A 234 9.12 4.22 10.46
C PRO A 234 8.77 2.92 9.75
N MET A 235 9.65 2.44 8.89
CA MET A 235 9.56 1.13 8.26
C MET A 235 10.94 0.49 8.22
N PHE A 236 10.96 -0.85 8.23
CA PHE A 236 12.18 -1.65 8.16
C PHE A 236 13.23 -1.23 9.20
N GLY A 237 12.90 -1.33 10.49
CA GLY A 237 13.80 -0.94 11.58
C GLY A 237 14.19 0.54 11.50
N ALA A 238 13.29 1.40 11.04
CA ALA A 238 13.50 2.84 10.82
C ALA A 238 14.59 3.19 9.78
N ALA A 239 15.03 2.24 8.96
CA ALA A 239 15.90 2.52 7.81
C ALA A 239 15.14 3.15 6.64
N PHE A 240 13.80 3.06 6.66
CA PHE A 240 12.91 3.69 5.71
C PHE A 240 11.79 4.43 6.43
N THR A 241 11.14 5.33 5.71
CA THR A 241 9.92 6.01 6.14
C THR A 241 8.85 5.82 5.08
N ASP A 242 7.69 5.34 5.50
CA ASP A 242 6.50 5.39 4.65
C ASP A 242 5.77 6.72 4.91
N ILE A 243 5.42 7.42 3.83
CA ILE A 243 4.62 8.65 3.83
C ILE A 243 3.36 8.35 3.01
N ALA A 244 2.25 8.12 3.70
CA ALA A 244 0.95 7.87 3.11
C ALA A 244 0.20 9.19 2.88
N PHE A 245 -0.29 9.38 1.65
CA PHE A 245 -1.08 10.52 1.21
C PHE A 245 -2.54 10.07 1.09
N TRP A 246 -3.35 10.37 2.09
CA TRP A 246 -4.77 10.02 2.15
C TRP A 246 -5.63 11.11 1.51
N LEU A 247 -6.59 10.68 0.69
CA LEU A 247 -7.66 11.48 0.13
C LEU A 247 -9.00 11.00 0.66
N PHE A 248 -9.85 11.96 1.00
CA PHE A 248 -11.21 11.71 1.42
C PHE A 248 -12.19 12.15 0.33
N TYR A 249 -13.15 11.29 0.01
CA TYR A 249 -14.26 11.59 -0.90
C TYR A 249 -15.55 11.49 -0.11
N ALA A 250 -16.51 12.36 -0.40
CA ALA A 250 -17.82 12.30 0.25
C ALA A 250 -18.69 11.12 -0.24
N PHE A 251 -18.34 10.53 -1.39
CA PHE A 251 -19.11 9.48 -2.03
C PHE A 251 -18.28 8.70 -3.03
N ASN A 252 -18.42 7.37 -3.03
CA ASN A 252 -17.94 6.49 -4.08
C ASN A 252 -19.09 6.17 -5.05
N GLY A 253 -18.81 6.23 -6.35
CA GLY A 253 -19.80 6.05 -7.41
C GLY A 253 -20.03 4.60 -7.81
N SER A 254 -20.99 4.39 -8.70
CA SER A 254 -21.36 3.03 -9.13
C SER A 254 -20.33 2.36 -10.03
N ALA A 255 -20.19 1.05 -9.84
CA ALA A 255 -19.34 0.20 -10.64
C ALA A 255 -19.87 0.02 -12.07
N THR A 256 -18.94 -0.12 -13.02
CA THR A 256 -19.24 -0.45 -14.42
C THR A 256 -18.60 -1.78 -14.79
N ALA A 257 -19.39 -2.74 -15.24
CA ALA A 257 -18.88 -4.01 -15.75
C ALA A 257 -18.54 -3.91 -17.24
N LYS A 258 -17.45 -4.55 -17.64
CA LYS A 258 -17.14 -4.88 -19.04
C LYS A 258 -17.44 -6.36 -19.27
N LEU A 259 -18.17 -6.65 -20.34
CA LEU A 259 -18.49 -7.98 -20.83
C LEU A 259 -18.01 -8.05 -22.28
N GLU A 260 -16.75 -8.41 -22.48
CA GLU A 260 -16.09 -8.42 -23.79
C GLU A 260 -16.11 -7.02 -24.43
N VAL A 261 -16.97 -6.82 -25.43
CA VAL A 261 -17.12 -5.54 -26.15
C VAL A 261 -18.21 -4.64 -25.59
N VAL A 262 -18.99 -5.11 -24.61
CA VAL A 262 -20.12 -4.37 -24.02
C VAL A 262 -19.74 -3.82 -22.65
N ASN A 263 -20.09 -2.57 -22.36
CA ASN A 263 -19.99 -1.99 -21.02
C ASN A 263 -21.39 -1.80 -20.42
N LEU A 264 -21.57 -2.15 -19.15
CA LEU A 264 -22.83 -2.07 -18.44
C LEU A 264 -22.63 -1.40 -17.08
N SER A 265 -23.37 -0.32 -16.83
CA SER A 265 -23.51 0.22 -15.48
C SER A 265 -24.22 -0.80 -14.60
N LEU A 266 -23.69 -1.01 -13.40
CA LEU A 266 -24.26 -1.93 -12.41
C LEU A 266 -25.32 -1.27 -11.51
N GLY A 267 -25.92 -0.16 -11.96
CA GLY A 267 -26.94 0.53 -11.18
C GLY A 267 -26.30 1.22 -9.98
N LYS A 268 -26.70 0.85 -8.77
CA LYS A 268 -26.14 1.37 -7.51
C LYS A 268 -25.01 0.51 -6.93
N ILE A 269 -24.76 -0.66 -7.50
CA ILE A 269 -23.73 -1.57 -7.00
C ILE A 269 -22.36 -0.86 -6.99
N GLY A 270 -21.69 -0.90 -5.83
CA GLY A 270 -20.43 -0.20 -5.55
C GLY A 270 -20.60 1.21 -4.99
N GLU A 271 -21.79 1.81 -5.01
CA GLU A 271 -22.00 3.13 -4.42
C GLU A 271 -21.94 3.08 -2.89
N HIS A 272 -21.17 3.95 -2.27
CA HIS A 272 -21.21 4.10 -0.81
C HIS A 272 -20.92 5.53 -0.38
N VAL A 273 -21.44 5.89 0.80
CA VAL A 273 -21.16 7.19 1.41
C VAL A 273 -19.76 7.16 1.98
N SER A 274 -19.02 8.22 1.67
CA SER A 274 -17.61 8.41 1.98
C SER A 274 -16.68 7.41 1.29
N ASP A 275 -15.46 7.85 1.01
CA ASP A 275 -14.38 6.97 0.60
C ASP A 275 -13.02 7.46 1.08
N TRP A 276 -12.13 6.51 1.38
CA TRP A 276 -10.75 6.75 1.82
C TRP A 276 -9.78 6.01 0.92
N GLU A 277 -9.06 6.79 0.10
CA GLU A 277 -8.05 6.29 -0.83
C GLU A 277 -6.68 6.83 -0.47
N HIS A 278 -5.62 6.09 -0.79
CA HIS A 278 -4.27 6.54 -0.50
C HIS A 278 -3.21 6.10 -1.51
N VAL A 279 -2.10 6.83 -1.48
CA VAL A 279 -0.85 6.46 -2.15
C VAL A 279 0.26 6.58 -1.11
N THR A 280 1.17 5.61 -1.06
CA THR A 280 2.26 5.61 -0.07
C THR A 280 3.62 5.68 -0.74
N LEU A 281 4.44 6.64 -0.32
CA LEU A 281 5.83 6.76 -0.72
C LEU A 281 6.68 6.03 0.30
N ARG A 282 7.63 5.20 -0.15
CA ARG A 282 8.67 4.63 0.69
C ARG A 282 9.98 5.35 0.46
N ILE A 283 10.47 6.06 1.47
CA ILE A 283 11.71 6.86 1.42
C ILE A 283 12.83 6.11 2.14
N ASN A 284 14.02 6.08 1.55
CA ASN A 284 15.21 5.57 2.20
C ASN A 284 15.84 6.65 3.10
N ASN A 285 15.92 6.40 4.40
CA ASN A 285 16.33 7.40 5.39
C ASN A 285 17.82 7.77 5.33
N LEU A 286 18.66 6.89 4.78
CA LEU A 286 20.10 7.15 4.63
C LEU A 286 20.41 8.06 3.44
N THR A 287 19.58 8.01 2.39
CA THR A 287 19.83 8.72 1.13
C THR A 287 18.83 9.84 0.86
N GLY A 288 17.70 9.87 1.56
CA GLY A 288 16.57 10.76 1.30
C GLY A 288 15.84 10.47 -0.01
N LYS A 289 16.16 9.37 -0.71
CA LYS A 289 15.61 9.07 -2.03
C LYS A 289 14.33 8.23 -1.94
N LEU A 290 13.43 8.47 -2.90
CA LEU A 290 12.26 7.64 -3.15
C LEU A 290 12.71 6.22 -3.56
N SER A 291 12.28 5.22 -2.80
CA SER A 291 12.58 3.81 -3.04
C SER A 291 11.51 3.15 -3.90
N LYS A 292 10.24 3.28 -3.52
CA LYS A 292 9.05 2.76 -4.23
C LYS A 292 7.82 3.60 -3.90
N VAL A 293 6.79 3.47 -4.74
CA VAL A 293 5.47 4.06 -4.52
C VAL A 293 4.42 2.96 -4.54
N PHE A 294 3.57 2.91 -3.53
CA PHE A 294 2.42 2.03 -3.46
C PHE A 294 1.17 2.75 -3.97
N PHE A 295 0.50 2.14 -4.95
CA PHE A 295 -0.77 2.61 -5.48
C PHE A 295 -1.89 1.74 -4.92
N SER A 296 -2.70 2.29 -4.00
CA SER A 296 -3.84 1.57 -3.42
C SER A 296 -4.90 1.30 -4.47
N GLN A 297 -5.40 0.06 -4.49
CA GLN A 297 -6.42 -0.43 -5.40
C GLN A 297 -7.38 -1.32 -4.61
N HIS A 298 -8.47 -0.73 -4.12
CA HIS A 298 -9.49 -1.43 -3.34
C HIS A 298 -8.89 -2.03 -2.06
N SER A 299 -8.91 -3.36 -1.89
CA SER A 299 -8.43 -4.05 -0.68
C SER A 299 -6.94 -4.45 -0.73
N GLY A 300 -6.20 -3.98 -1.73
CA GLY A 300 -4.76 -4.22 -1.93
C GLY A 300 -4.13 -3.13 -2.80
N GLY A 301 -3.09 -3.46 -3.58
CA GLY A 301 -2.47 -2.49 -4.47
C GLY A 301 -1.15 -2.97 -5.05
N VAL A 302 -0.37 -2.04 -5.61
CA VAL A 302 0.89 -2.38 -6.28
C VAL A 302 2.02 -1.44 -5.90
N TRP A 303 3.17 -2.01 -5.56
CA TRP A 303 4.42 -1.27 -5.44
C TRP A 303 5.07 -1.08 -6.81
N VAL A 304 5.38 0.16 -7.15
CA VAL A 304 6.02 0.56 -8.41
C VAL A 304 7.37 1.20 -8.11
N ASN A 305 8.40 0.84 -8.88
CA ASN A 305 9.72 1.44 -8.74
C ASN A 305 9.74 2.84 -9.38
N PRO A 306 10.58 3.78 -8.90
CA PRO A 306 10.70 5.11 -9.47
C PRO A 306 10.95 5.12 -10.98
N ALA A 307 11.75 4.18 -11.49
CA ALA A 307 12.06 4.08 -12.92
C ALA A 307 10.83 3.78 -13.81
N ASP A 308 9.76 3.21 -13.24
CA ASP A 308 8.55 2.81 -13.96
C ASP A 308 7.42 3.86 -13.84
N LEU A 309 7.62 4.87 -12.99
CA LEU A 309 6.66 5.96 -12.77
C LEU A 309 6.54 6.88 -13.99
N GLU A 310 5.38 7.49 -14.15
CA GLU A 310 5.22 8.67 -15.00
C GLU A 310 5.45 9.94 -14.16
N TYR A 311 6.11 10.95 -14.73
CA TYR A 311 6.43 12.20 -14.05
C TYR A 311 5.74 13.39 -14.72
N ALA A 312 5.11 14.25 -13.92
CA ALA A 312 4.46 15.48 -14.40
C ALA A 312 5.50 16.58 -14.63
N GLU A 313 6.33 16.83 -13.62
CA GLU A 313 7.40 17.83 -13.62
C GLU A 313 8.47 17.41 -12.61
N GLY A 314 9.74 17.47 -13.01
CA GLY A 314 10.87 17.10 -12.14
C GLY A 314 10.70 15.71 -11.51
N SER A 315 10.81 15.66 -10.18
CA SER A 315 10.67 14.47 -9.32
C SER A 315 9.22 14.10 -8.99
N ARG A 316 8.24 14.88 -9.46
CA ARG A 316 6.84 14.74 -9.08
C ARG A 316 6.13 13.75 -10.00
N PHE A 317 5.86 12.57 -9.45
CA PHE A 317 5.21 11.51 -10.20
C PHE A 317 3.69 11.73 -10.32
N VAL A 318 3.10 11.01 -11.27
CA VAL A 318 1.69 11.08 -11.60
C VAL A 318 0.94 9.92 -10.95
N VAL A 319 -0.23 10.23 -10.41
CA VAL A 319 -1.25 9.25 -9.99
C VAL A 319 -2.50 9.50 -10.81
N TYR A 320 -3.12 8.43 -11.29
CA TYR A 320 -4.43 8.50 -11.94
C TYR A 320 -5.47 7.86 -11.03
N SER A 321 -6.45 8.66 -10.60
CA SER A 321 -7.59 8.16 -9.83
C SER A 321 -8.65 7.62 -10.80
N SER A 322 -9.13 6.41 -10.53
CA SER A 322 -10.13 5.76 -11.37
C SER A 322 -11.50 6.41 -11.23
N LYS A 323 -12.22 6.49 -12.35
CA LYS A 323 -13.56 7.08 -12.40
C LYS A 323 -14.52 6.35 -11.47
N SER A 324 -15.25 7.10 -10.65
CA SER A 324 -16.24 6.63 -9.67
C SER A 324 -15.70 5.81 -8.51
N GLY A 325 -14.72 4.92 -8.73
CA GLY A 325 -14.17 3.99 -7.75
C GLY A 325 -12.89 4.45 -7.04
N HIS A 326 -12.33 5.58 -7.49
CA HIS A 326 -11.21 6.36 -6.93
C HIS A 326 -9.86 5.66 -6.71
N ALA A 327 -9.77 4.34 -6.88
CA ALA A 327 -8.55 3.55 -6.84
C ALA A 327 -7.41 4.18 -7.67
N SER A 328 -6.19 4.07 -7.16
CA SER A 328 -5.02 4.76 -7.68
C SER A 328 -4.21 3.89 -8.64
N TYR A 329 -3.82 4.47 -9.78
CA TYR A 329 -3.06 3.78 -10.82
C TYR A 329 -1.85 4.59 -11.32
N PRO A 330 -0.74 3.91 -11.70
CA PRO A 330 0.48 4.57 -12.17
C PRO A 330 0.44 4.99 -13.65
N LYS A 331 -0.57 4.54 -14.41
CA LYS A 331 -0.72 4.81 -15.85
C LYS A 331 -2.20 5.09 -16.19
N PRO A 332 -2.48 5.91 -17.21
CA PRO A 332 -3.83 6.13 -17.68
C PRO A 332 -4.33 4.93 -18.49
N GLY A 333 -5.64 4.81 -18.63
CA GLY A 333 -6.31 3.78 -19.42
C GLY A 333 -7.28 2.92 -18.60
N LEU A 334 -7.73 1.83 -19.20
CA LEU A 334 -8.61 0.87 -18.55
C LEU A 334 -7.77 -0.17 -17.81
N VAL A 335 -7.97 -0.26 -16.49
CA VAL A 335 -7.59 -1.45 -15.72
C VAL A 335 -8.85 -2.28 -15.46
N LEU A 336 -8.82 -3.54 -15.88
CA LEU A 336 -9.95 -4.45 -15.73
C LEU A 336 -9.71 -5.38 -14.54
N GLN A 337 -10.57 -5.29 -13.53
CA GLN A 337 -10.61 -6.25 -12.43
C GLN A 337 -11.44 -7.46 -12.86
N GLY A 338 -10.75 -8.41 -13.49
CA GLY A 338 -11.33 -9.63 -14.04
C GLY A 338 -10.42 -10.25 -15.09
N ASP A 339 -10.94 -11.16 -15.91
CA ASP A 339 -10.17 -11.94 -16.87
C ASP A 339 -10.84 -12.01 -18.23
N HIS A 340 -10.06 -12.28 -19.28
CA HIS A 340 -10.59 -12.55 -20.63
C HIS A 340 -11.57 -11.48 -21.17
N GLY A 341 -11.35 -10.20 -20.83
CA GLY A 341 -12.20 -9.09 -21.25
C GLY A 341 -13.50 -8.93 -20.47
N ILE A 342 -13.67 -9.66 -19.36
CA ILE A 342 -14.82 -9.62 -18.46
C ILE A 342 -14.37 -9.17 -17.07
N GLY A 343 -14.96 -8.11 -16.51
CA GLY A 343 -14.55 -7.59 -15.20
C GLY A 343 -15.13 -6.23 -14.83
N ILE A 344 -14.77 -5.71 -13.66
CA ILE A 344 -15.07 -4.31 -13.27
C ILE A 344 -14.05 -3.38 -13.90
N ARG A 345 -14.56 -2.28 -14.47
CA ARG A 345 -13.74 -1.26 -15.12
C ARG A 345 -13.24 -0.26 -14.09
N ASN A 346 -11.93 -0.07 -14.05
CA ASN A 346 -11.27 1.06 -13.41
C ASN A 346 -10.70 1.93 -14.53
N ASP A 347 -11.50 2.87 -15.01
CA ASP A 347 -11.13 3.77 -16.10
C ASP A 347 -10.38 4.99 -15.56
N THR A 348 -9.18 5.22 -16.08
CA THR A 348 -8.32 6.35 -15.69
C THR A 348 -7.93 7.16 -16.93
N ALA A 349 -7.82 8.48 -16.77
CA ALA A 349 -7.40 9.36 -17.85
C ALA A 349 -6.86 10.68 -17.31
N LYS A 350 -5.99 11.32 -18.08
CA LYS A 350 -5.55 12.68 -17.81
C LYS A 350 -6.67 13.67 -18.09
N SER A 351 -6.81 14.70 -17.26
CA SER A 351 -7.79 15.77 -17.46
C SER A 351 -7.29 17.10 -16.89
N GLN A 352 -8.11 18.14 -17.00
CA GLN A 352 -7.88 19.43 -16.31
C GLN A 352 -8.15 19.36 -14.80
N TYR A 353 -8.85 18.31 -14.33
CA TYR A 353 -9.09 18.09 -12.91
C TYR A 353 -7.86 17.44 -12.31
N VAL A 354 -7.10 18.26 -11.59
CA VAL A 354 -5.81 17.89 -11.02
C VAL A 354 -5.74 18.33 -9.56
N LEU A 355 -5.14 17.49 -8.71
CA LEU A 355 -4.76 17.83 -7.35
C LEU A 355 -3.25 17.73 -7.22
N ASP A 356 -2.66 18.81 -6.75
CA ASP A 356 -1.26 18.87 -6.36
C ASP A 356 -1.15 18.60 -4.86
N SER A 357 -0.66 17.42 -4.49
CA SER A 357 -0.59 17.00 -3.07
C SER A 357 0.49 17.73 -2.26
N SER A 358 1.41 18.45 -2.91
CA SER A 358 2.45 19.23 -2.25
C SER A 358 1.97 20.60 -1.76
N GLN A 359 0.84 21.11 -2.29
CA GLN A 359 0.41 22.48 -2.04
C GLN A 359 -0.47 22.62 -0.79
N LYS A 360 -1.39 21.67 -0.57
CA LYS A 360 -2.36 21.72 0.53
C LYS A 360 -2.50 20.36 1.21
N PHE A 361 -1.75 20.19 2.28
CA PHE A 361 -1.75 18.98 3.08
C PHE A 361 -1.78 19.28 4.58
N GLU A 362 -2.18 18.28 5.36
CA GLU A 362 -2.24 18.29 6.80
C GLU A 362 -1.58 17.02 7.34
N PHE A 363 -0.58 17.15 8.21
CA PHE A 363 -0.04 16.00 8.93
C PHE A 363 -1.05 15.54 9.96
N ILE A 364 -1.49 14.28 9.87
CA ILE A 364 -2.45 13.67 10.79
C ILE A 364 -1.81 12.67 11.76
N SER A 365 -0.63 12.16 11.42
CA SER A 365 0.21 11.36 12.33
C SER A 365 1.65 11.34 11.85
N ALA A 366 2.57 11.47 12.81
CA ALA A 366 4.00 11.27 12.66
C ALA A 366 4.60 11.02 14.05
N ASP A 367 4.07 10.00 14.72
CA ASP A 367 4.22 9.79 16.17
C ASP A 367 5.68 9.61 16.60
N TYR A 368 6.53 9.12 15.69
CA TYR A 368 7.97 8.96 15.89
C TYR A 368 8.71 10.29 16.15
N LEU A 369 8.11 11.44 15.84
CA LEU A 369 8.66 12.77 16.15
C LEU A 369 8.59 13.11 17.66
N GLY A 370 7.87 12.30 18.44
CA GLY A 370 7.67 12.50 19.87
C GLY A 370 6.60 13.54 20.19
N SER A 371 6.16 13.58 21.45
CA SER A 371 5.00 14.37 21.90
C SER A 371 5.11 15.87 21.65
N GLU A 372 6.32 16.42 21.57
CA GLU A 372 6.55 17.85 21.36
C GLU A 372 6.47 18.27 19.88
N ASN A 373 6.83 17.38 18.95
CA ASN A 373 6.98 17.71 17.53
C ASN A 373 5.97 17.00 16.62
N ALA A 374 5.35 15.91 17.11
CA ALA A 374 4.31 15.21 16.39
C ALA A 374 3.13 16.15 16.05
N PRO A 375 2.47 15.96 14.91
CA PRO A 375 1.26 16.71 14.59
C PRO A 375 0.17 16.45 15.62
N GLY A 376 -0.64 17.47 15.90
CA GLY A 376 -1.86 17.29 16.67
C GLY A 376 -2.81 16.39 15.88
N GLU A 377 -3.21 15.27 16.48
CA GLU A 377 -4.12 14.34 15.83
C GLU A 377 -5.53 14.93 15.72
N PRO A 378 -6.16 14.92 14.53
CA PRO A 378 -7.55 15.34 14.41
C PRO A 378 -8.50 14.40 15.15
N VAL A 379 -9.50 14.96 15.83
CA VAL A 379 -10.45 14.20 16.67
C VAL A 379 -11.23 13.14 15.86
N TRP A 380 -11.54 13.44 14.60
CA TRP A 380 -12.20 12.49 13.71
C TRP A 380 -11.36 11.27 13.35
N LEU A 381 -10.02 11.34 13.47
CA LEU A 381 -9.14 10.21 13.15
C LEU A 381 -9.34 9.05 14.14
N GLN A 382 -9.86 9.35 15.33
CA GLN A 382 -10.24 8.39 16.36
C GLN A 382 -11.63 7.78 16.16
N TYR A 383 -12.37 8.17 15.13
CA TYR A 383 -13.67 7.56 14.82
C TYR A 383 -13.49 6.22 14.09
N MET A 384 -13.53 5.13 14.86
CA MET A 384 -13.26 3.77 14.38
C MET A 384 -14.51 3.02 13.90
N ARG A 385 -15.53 3.73 13.41
CA ARG A 385 -16.79 3.15 12.89
C ARG A 385 -17.02 3.51 11.43
N LYS A 386 -18.15 3.10 10.84
CA LYS A 386 -18.46 3.32 9.42
C LYS A 386 -18.68 4.79 9.07
N TRP A 387 -18.07 5.23 7.98
CA TRP A 387 -18.24 6.56 7.38
C TRP A 387 -19.40 6.62 6.38
N GLY A 388 -20.28 5.62 6.40
CA GLY A 388 -21.47 5.53 5.57
C GLY A 388 -22.43 4.48 6.12
N PRO A 389 -23.73 4.54 5.78
CA PRO A 389 -24.68 3.52 6.19
C PRO A 389 -24.36 2.18 5.53
N LYS A 390 -24.85 1.10 6.15
CA LYS A 390 -24.98 -0.20 5.50
C LYS A 390 -26.29 -0.24 4.75
N ILE A 391 -26.23 -0.17 3.43
CA ILE A 391 -27.44 -0.20 2.60
C ILE A 391 -27.70 -1.63 2.12
N GLU A 392 -28.54 -2.36 2.86
CA GLU A 392 -29.11 -3.64 2.44
C GLU A 392 -30.33 -3.41 1.52
N TYR A 393 -30.16 -2.80 0.34
CA TYR A 393 -31.21 -2.95 -0.68
C TYR A 393 -31.32 -4.42 -1.08
N ASP A 394 -32.39 -4.78 -1.80
CA ASP A 394 -32.47 -6.06 -2.50
C ASP A 394 -31.42 -6.02 -3.62
N LEU A 395 -30.16 -6.24 -3.26
CA LEU A 395 -29.00 -6.31 -4.16
C LEU A 395 -29.32 -7.24 -5.34
N LYS A 396 -30.12 -8.28 -5.08
CA LYS A 396 -30.70 -9.16 -6.08
C LYS A 396 -31.53 -8.40 -7.12
N GLN A 397 -32.37 -7.43 -6.75
CA GLN A 397 -33.10 -6.59 -7.71
C GLN A 397 -32.17 -5.72 -8.56
N GLU A 398 -31.15 -5.08 -7.99
CA GLU A 398 -30.21 -4.27 -8.80
C GLU A 398 -29.39 -5.16 -9.74
N ILE A 399 -28.93 -6.32 -9.25
CA ILE A 399 -28.30 -7.37 -10.06
C ILE A 399 -29.25 -7.82 -11.18
N GLU A 400 -30.51 -8.14 -10.88
CA GLU A 400 -31.47 -8.56 -11.90
C GLU A 400 -31.76 -7.43 -12.90
N LYS A 401 -31.89 -6.16 -12.46
CA LYS A 401 -32.02 -5.02 -13.37
C LYS A 401 -30.83 -4.91 -14.32
N ALA A 402 -29.61 -5.04 -13.81
CA ALA A 402 -28.39 -5.04 -14.63
C ALA A 402 -28.38 -6.21 -15.63
N ILE A 403 -28.79 -7.41 -15.19
CA ILE A 403 -28.88 -8.59 -16.06
C ILE A 403 -29.95 -8.44 -17.14
N HIS A 404 -31.10 -7.84 -16.83
CA HIS A 404 -32.16 -7.62 -17.81
C HIS A 404 -31.72 -6.63 -18.90
N LYS A 405 -30.93 -5.62 -18.55
CA LYS A 405 -30.31 -4.66 -19.48
C LYS A 405 -29.20 -5.29 -20.35
N ALA A 406 -28.57 -6.37 -19.90
CA ALA A 406 -27.55 -7.05 -20.67
C ALA A 406 -28.14 -7.81 -21.88
N PRO A 407 -27.44 -7.85 -23.03
CA PRO A 407 -27.81 -8.72 -24.16
C PRO A 407 -28.00 -10.16 -23.70
N SER A 408 -29.02 -10.86 -24.21
CA SER A 408 -29.43 -12.19 -23.74
C SER A 408 -28.27 -13.21 -23.71
N VAL A 409 -27.40 -13.16 -24.71
CA VAL A 409 -26.21 -14.03 -24.86
C VAL A 409 -25.15 -13.78 -23.78
N LEU A 410 -25.10 -12.57 -23.20
CA LEU A 410 -24.12 -12.17 -22.18
C LEU A 410 -24.64 -12.27 -20.75
N ARG A 411 -25.93 -12.56 -20.55
CA ARG A 411 -26.56 -12.62 -19.20
C ARG A 411 -25.91 -13.66 -18.29
N SER A 412 -25.56 -14.83 -18.82
CA SER A 412 -24.87 -15.88 -18.05
C SER A 412 -23.47 -15.45 -17.63
N LYS A 413 -22.73 -14.77 -18.52
CA LYS A 413 -21.41 -14.21 -18.23
C LYS A 413 -21.49 -13.14 -17.14
N LEU A 414 -22.45 -12.23 -17.22
CA LEU A 414 -22.68 -11.22 -16.18
C LEU A 414 -23.02 -11.85 -14.83
N ARG A 415 -23.92 -12.85 -14.81
CA ARG A 415 -24.23 -13.61 -13.58
C ARG A 415 -22.98 -14.26 -13.00
N SER A 416 -22.11 -14.84 -13.84
CA SER A 416 -20.86 -15.44 -13.38
C SER A 416 -19.87 -14.40 -12.86
N LEU A 417 -19.79 -13.22 -13.48
CA LEU A 417 -18.94 -12.13 -13.03
C LEU A 417 -19.39 -11.65 -11.65
N ILE A 418 -20.68 -11.33 -11.51
CA ILE A 418 -21.28 -10.88 -10.25
C ILE A 418 -20.97 -11.89 -9.13
N LYS A 419 -21.18 -13.19 -9.34
CA LYS A 419 -20.83 -14.19 -8.31
C LYS A 419 -19.35 -14.24 -7.89
N LYS A 420 -18.45 -13.66 -8.69
CA LYS A 420 -17.00 -13.59 -8.42
C LYS A 420 -16.56 -12.23 -7.87
N LEU A 421 -17.43 -11.22 -7.85
CA LEU A 421 -17.04 -9.92 -7.33
C LEU A 421 -16.80 -10.01 -5.82
N PRO A 422 -15.83 -9.24 -5.29
CA PRO A 422 -15.60 -9.15 -3.86
C PRO A 422 -16.87 -8.66 -3.13
N ASP A 423 -17.06 -9.07 -1.88
CA ASP A 423 -18.16 -8.60 -1.04
C ASP A 423 -18.12 -7.07 -0.87
N GLU A 424 -16.93 -6.47 -0.94
CA GLU A 424 -16.72 -5.02 -0.91
C GLU A 424 -17.42 -4.29 -2.07
N VAL A 425 -17.59 -4.93 -3.24
CA VAL A 425 -18.32 -4.34 -4.37
C VAL A 425 -19.84 -4.42 -4.15
N PHE A 426 -20.28 -5.35 -3.30
CA PHE A 426 -21.69 -5.59 -2.99
C PHE A 426 -22.19 -4.84 -1.77
N GLY A 427 -21.30 -4.57 -0.81
CA GLY A 427 -21.58 -3.69 0.29
C GLY A 427 -21.63 -2.26 -0.20
N GLU A 428 -22.82 -1.72 -0.35
CA GLU A 428 -23.04 -0.26 -0.25
C GLU A 428 -22.85 0.15 1.23
N GLU A 429 -21.71 -0.23 1.82
CA GLU A 429 -21.27 0.07 3.18
C GLU A 429 -20.17 1.11 3.12
N GLY A 430 -20.32 2.22 3.84
CA GLY A 430 -19.22 3.19 3.93
C GLY A 430 -17.98 2.58 4.60
N PRO A 431 -16.78 3.03 4.25
CA PRO A 431 -15.55 2.48 4.81
C PRO A 431 -15.37 2.88 6.28
N THR A 432 -14.45 2.21 6.97
CA THR A 432 -13.87 2.72 8.22
C THR A 432 -12.74 3.71 7.91
N GLY A 433 -12.38 4.54 8.89
CA GLY A 433 -11.33 5.54 8.74
C GLY A 433 -9.91 4.95 8.60
N PRO A 434 -8.91 5.79 8.25
CA PRO A 434 -7.54 5.35 7.96
C PRO A 434 -6.88 4.49 9.04
N LYS A 435 -7.13 4.79 10.32
CA LYS A 435 -6.55 4.05 11.47
C LYS A 435 -7.00 2.60 11.59
N GLN A 436 -8.10 2.21 10.95
CA GLN A 436 -8.58 0.83 10.92
C GLN A 436 -7.92 0.01 9.79
N LYS A 437 -7.17 0.64 8.89
CA LYS A 437 -6.46 -0.06 7.82
C LYS A 437 -5.24 -0.76 8.41
N SER A 438 -5.00 -2.01 8.00
CA SER A 438 -3.83 -2.78 8.46
C SER A 438 -2.50 -2.08 8.14
N SER A 439 -2.47 -1.33 7.03
CA SER A 439 -1.32 -0.51 6.63
C SER A 439 -1.11 0.73 7.49
N TRP A 440 -1.98 1.04 8.46
CA TRP A 440 -1.71 2.12 9.42
C TRP A 440 -0.44 1.79 10.22
N MET A 441 -0.36 0.62 10.87
CA MET A 441 0.85 0.19 11.56
C MET A 441 1.69 -0.82 10.77
N GLY A 442 1.09 -1.66 9.93
CA GLY A 442 1.77 -2.70 9.15
C GLY A 442 2.25 -2.25 7.77
N ASP A 443 2.80 -3.17 6.96
CA ASP A 443 3.12 -2.88 5.55
C ASP A 443 1.87 -2.72 4.68
N GLU A 444 2.04 -2.14 3.50
CA GLU A 444 1.00 -2.10 2.47
C GLU A 444 0.69 -3.50 1.93
N LYS A 445 -0.59 -3.76 1.67
CA LYS A 445 -1.07 -5.06 1.20
C LYS A 445 -1.01 -5.10 -0.34
N VAL A 446 -0.20 -6.01 -0.88
CA VAL A 446 -0.05 -6.26 -2.34
C VAL A 446 -1.10 -7.24 -2.83
#